data_AF-A0A2V6V5D4-F1
#
_entry.id   AF-A0A2V6V5D4-F1
#
_cell.length_a   1.000
_cell.length_b   1.000
_cell.length_c   1.000
_cell.angle_alpha   90.00
_cell.angle_beta   90.00
_cell.angle_gamma   90.00
#
_symmetry.space_group_name_H-M   'P 1'
#
loop_
_entity.id
_entity.type
_entity.pdbx_description
1 polymer ?
#
loop_
_entity_poly.entity_id
_entity_poly.type
_entity_poly.pdbx_seq_one_letter_code
_entity_poly.pdbx_strand_id
1 'polypeptide(L)' 'MATITIRNLDDEVAERLRLQARLRGVSVEQEARRVLAEGTRWTRREIAAQAAAIRARQPPSRVSSVDLIREDRDR' A
#
# COMPACT_ATOMS: atom_id res chain seq x y z
N MET A 1 -11.24 2.65 -12.13
CA MET A 1 -9.84 2.15 -12.21
C MET A 1 -8.92 3.34 -12.38
N ALA A 2 -7.79 3.36 -11.68
CA ALA A 2 -6.78 4.39 -11.89
C ALA A 2 -5.84 3.98 -13.03
N THR A 3 -5.34 4.96 -13.78
CA THR A 3 -4.36 4.76 -14.86
C THR A 3 -3.04 5.42 -14.47
N ILE A 4 -1.93 4.74 -14.74
CA ILE A 4 -0.59 5.26 -14.51
C ILE A 4 0.24 5.13 -15.79
N THR A 5 0.99 6.19 -16.11
CA THR A 5 1.99 6.19 -17.19
C THR A 5 3.37 6.32 -16.56
N ILE A 6 4.23 5.33 -16.80
CA ILE A 6 5.63 5.37 -16.37
C ILE A 6 6.47 5.83 -17.56
N ARG A 7 7.00 7.07 -17.48
CA ARG A 7 7.91 7.62 -18.51
C ARG A 7 9.35 7.32 -18.15
N ASN A 8 10.21 7.17 -19.16
CA ASN A 8 11.64 6.87 -19.00
C ASN A 8 11.88 5.62 -18.14
N LEU A 9 11.06 4.58 -18.34
CA LEU A 9 11.31 3.28 -17.73
C LEU A 9 12.59 2.71 -18.33
N ASP A 10 13.49 2.24 -17.46
CA ASP A 10 14.70 1.54 -17.88
C ASP A 10 14.36 0.38 -18.82
N ASP A 11 15.04 0.33 -19.97
CA ASP A 11 14.79 -0.68 -21.01
C ASP A 11 15.01 -2.10 -20.48
N GLU A 12 15.99 -2.31 -19.59
CA GLU A 12 16.24 -3.61 -18.98
C GLU A 12 15.06 -4.02 -18.08
N VAL A 13 14.46 -3.06 -17.38
CA VAL A 13 13.26 -3.31 -16.55
C VAL A 13 12.07 -3.66 -17.43
N ALA A 14 11.89 -2.96 -18.56
CA ALA A 14 10.83 -3.24 -19.51
C ALA A 14 10.96 -4.66 -20.11
N GLU A 15 12.17 -5.06 -20.50
CA GLU A 15 12.45 -6.41 -21.03
C GLU A 15 12.22 -7.50 -19.98
N ARG A 16 12.70 -7.30 -18.74
CA ARG A 16 12.44 -8.23 -17.64
C ARG A 16 10.94 -8.41 -17.38
N LEU A 17 10.17 -7.33 -17.43
CA LEU A 17 8.72 -7.38 -17.22
C LEU A 17 8.02 -8.16 -18.35
N ARG A 18 8.42 -7.94 -19.60
CA ARG A 18 7.92 -8.72 -20.76
C ARG A 18 8.24 -10.21 -20.63
N LEU A 19 9.46 -10.54 -20.23
CA LEU A 19 9.88 -11.92 -20.01
C LEU A 19 9.07 -12.58 -18.89
N GLN A 20 8.88 -11.90 -17.76
CA GLN A 20 8.05 -12.38 -16.65
C GLN A 20 6.61 -12.66 -17.09
N ALA A 21 6.00 -11.73 -17.83
CA ALA A 21 4.65 -11.88 -18.37
C ALA A 21 4.55 -13.11 -19.29
N ARG A 22 5.52 -13.27 -20.21
CA ARG A 22 5.60 -14.42 -21.12
C ARG A 22 5.72 -15.75 -20.38
N LEU A 23 6.62 -15.84 -19.39
CA LEU A 23 6.83 -17.06 -18.59
C LEU A 23 5.56 -17.48 -17.83
N ARG A 24 4.70 -16.52 -17.50
CA ARG A 24 3.45 -16.74 -16.76
C ARG A 24 2.23 -16.88 -17.66
N GLY A 25 2.37 -16.66 -18.97
CA GLY A 25 1.25 -16.70 -19.93
C GLY A 25 0.22 -15.58 -19.70
N VAL A 26 0.64 -14.42 -19.21
CA VAL A 26 -0.23 -13.25 -18.95
C VAL A 26 0.20 -12.03 -19.76
N SER A 27 -0.65 -11.00 -19.82
CA SER A 27 -0.27 -9.74 -20.46
C SER A 27 0.78 -8.97 -19.64
N VAL A 28 1.57 -8.13 -20.31
CA VAL A 28 2.55 -7.25 -19.65
C VAL A 28 1.86 -6.33 -18.64
N GLU A 29 0.67 -5.82 -18.97
CA GLU A 29 -0.12 -4.99 -18.06
C GLU A 29 -0.53 -5.75 -16.79
N GLN A 30 -0.97 -6.99 -16.93
CA GLN A 30 -1.37 -7.82 -15.79
C GLN A 30 -0.18 -8.12 -14.88
N GLU A 31 0.99 -8.42 -15.46
CA GLU A 31 2.21 -8.61 -14.69
C GLU A 31 2.67 -7.31 -14.01
N ALA A 32 2.60 -6.18 -14.71
CA ALA A 32 2.89 -4.85 -14.13
C ALA A 32 2.00 -4.57 -12.92
N ARG A 33 0.69 -4.81 -13.07
CA ARG A 33 -0.29 -4.63 -12.00
C ARG A 33 0.03 -5.52 -10.80
N ARG A 34 0.40 -6.78 -11.04
CA ARG A 34 0.77 -7.72 -9.98
C ARG A 34 2.04 -7.27 -9.24
N VAL A 35 3.10 -6.89 -9.96
CA VAL A 35 4.35 -6.40 -9.36
C VAL A 35 4.10 -5.15 -8.54
N LEU A 36 3.29 -4.20 -9.05
CA LEU A 36 2.88 -3.02 -8.29
C LEU A 36 2.07 -3.38 -7.05
N ALA A 37 1.11 -4.31 -7.17
CA ALA A 37 0.27 -4.74 -6.06
C ALA A 37 1.06 -5.51 -4.98
N GLU A 38 2.12 -6.22 -5.36
CA GLU A 38 3.00 -6.91 -4.41
C GLU A 38 4.01 -5.94 -3.79
N GLY A 39 4.65 -5.10 -4.59
CA GLY A 39 5.66 -4.14 -4.16
C GLY A 39 5.13 -2.99 -3.31
N THR A 40 3.82 -2.72 -3.36
CA THR A 40 3.16 -1.71 -2.51
C THR A 40 2.60 -2.29 -1.21
N ARG A 41 2.71 -3.60 -0.96
CA ARG A 41 2.28 -4.19 0.31
C ARG A 41 3.25 -3.84 1.41
N TRP A 42 2.71 -3.39 2.53
CA TRP A 42 3.47 -3.18 3.75
C TRP A 42 3.46 -4.44 4.59
N THR A 43 4.60 -4.77 5.17
CA THR A 43 4.70 -5.79 6.20
C THR A 43 4.02 -5.31 7.49
N ARG A 44 3.56 -6.24 8.33
CA ARG A 44 3.01 -5.90 9.67
C ARG A 44 4.00 -5.09 10.50
N ARG A 45 5.30 -5.35 10.35
CA ARG A 45 6.36 -4.64 11.04
C ARG A 45 6.46 -3.18 10.59
N GLU A 46 6.42 -2.91 9.28
CA GLU A 46 6.44 -1.55 8.75
C GLU A 46 5.19 -0.76 9.16
N ILE A 47 4.02 -1.41 9.12
CA ILE A 47 2.77 -0.81 9.61
C ILE A 47 2.90 -0.44 11.09
N ALA A 48 3.39 -1.36 11.93
CA ALA A 48 3.55 -1.11 13.36
C ALA A 48 4.55 0.02 13.64
N ALA A 49 5.67 0.05 12.92
CA ALA A 49 6.68 1.11 13.02
C ALA A 49 6.10 2.47 12.64
N GLN A 50 5.36 2.54 11.53
CA GLN A 50 4.70 3.78 11.11
C GLN A 50 3.63 4.23 12.11
N ALA A 51 2.84 3.31 12.65
CA ALA A 51 1.87 3.61 13.69
C ALA A 51 2.54 4.11 14.99
N ALA A 52 3.71 3.60 15.34
CA ALA A 52 4.51 4.11 16.45
C ALA A 52 5.06 5.52 16.17
N ALA A 53 5.56 5.76 14.96
CA ALA A 53 6.06 7.08 14.55
C ALA A 53 4.96 8.15 14.49
N ILE A 54 3.74 7.77 14.12
CA ILE A 54 2.56 8.66 14.20
C ILE A 54 2.22 8.96 15.66
N ARG A 55 2.13 7.93 16.52
CA ARG A 55 1.86 8.09 17.95
C ARG A 55 2.88 8.96 18.66
N ALA A 56 4.17 8.82 18.35
CA ALA A 56 5.23 9.64 18.95
C ALA A 56 5.11 11.13 18.60
N ARG A 57 4.48 11.46 17.46
CA ARG A 57 4.23 12.85 17.03
C ARG A 57 2.93 13.44 17.59
N GLN A 58 2.05 12.61 18.15
CA GLN A 58 0.75 13.03 18.64
C GLN A 58 0.78 13.19 20.17
N PRO A 59 0.16 14.25 20.71
CA PRO A 59 -0.04 14.33 22.16
C PRO A 59 -0.96 13.18 22.62
N PRO A 60 -0.72 12.61 23.82
CA PRO A 60 -1.58 11.58 24.36
C PRO A 60 -3.00 12.14 24.55
N SER A 61 -3.99 11.48 23.96
CA SER A 61 -5.39 11.79 24.22
C SER A 61 -5.78 11.29 25.61
N ARG A 62 -6.45 12.16 26.38
CA ARG A 62 -7.09 11.78 27.64
C ARG A 62 -8.52 11.28 27.46
N VAL A 63 -9.06 11.44 26.26
CA VAL A 63 -10.42 11.04 25.92
C VAL A 63 -10.36 9.68 25.23
N SER A 64 -11.06 8.71 25.83
CA SER A 64 -11.26 7.40 25.23
C SER A 64 -12.30 7.51 24.12
N SER A 65 -11.97 7.02 22.93
CA SER A 65 -12.95 6.94 21.82
C SER A 65 -14.13 6.05 22.18
N VAL A 66 -13.94 5.05 23.04
CA VAL A 66 -15.02 4.16 23.50
C VAL A 66 -16.06 4.92 24.30
N ASP A 67 -15.62 5.87 25.14
CA ASP A 67 -16.54 6.65 25.97
C ASP A 67 -17.38 7.59 25.10
N LEU A 68 -16.76 8.22 24.09
CA LEU A 68 -17.48 9.07 23.11
C LEU A 68 -18.52 8.28 22.31
N ILE A 69 -18.19 7.05 21.87
CA ILE A 69 -19.11 6.20 21.12
C ILE A 69 -20.31 5.78 21.99
N ARG A 70 -20.08 5.52 23.29
CA ARG A 70 -21.17 5.19 24.22
C ARG A 70 -22.08 6.39 24.46
N GLU A 71 -21.51 7.57 24.67
CA GLU A 71 -22.26 8.81 24.83
C GLU A 71 -23.15 9.10 23.61
N ASP A 72 -22.65 8.90 22.40
CA ASP A 72 -23.42 9.11 21.16
C ASP A 72 -24.54 8.08 20.99
N ARG A 73 -24.30 6.81 21.36
CA ARG A 73 -25.32 5.74 21.30
C ARG A 73 -26.45 5.94 22.31
N ASP A 74 -26.12 6.41 23.50
CA ASP A 74 -27.05 6.54 24.63
C ASP A 74 -27.83 7.87 24.62
N ARG A 75 -27.62 8.69 23.57
CA ARG A 75 -28.35 9.94 23.28
C ARG A 75 -29.59 9.70 22.44
#